data_AF-A0A821TLL1-F1
#
_entry.id   AF-A0A821TLL1-F1
#
_cell.length_a   1.000
_cell.length_b   1.000
_cell.length_c   1.000
_cell.angle_alpha   90.00
_cell.angle_beta   90.00
_cell.angle_gamma   90.00
#
_symmetry.space_group_name_H-M   'P 1'
#
loop_
_entity.id
_entity.type
_entity.pdbx_description
1 polymer ?
#
loop_
_entity_poly.entity_id
_entity_poly.type
_entity_poly.pdbx_seq_one_letter_code
_entity_poly.pdbx_strand_id
1 'polypeptide(L)'
;YISWYFIQILLQSAANGAIIPMHDLLSSLKRMNIPGTESNIEYDGPQNWSWRFKWSQLTSDIRIRLKELTQMYGRDLTYDKTISLEDMTIKNDSISTLQ
;
A
#
# COMPACT_ATOMS: atom_id res chain seq x y z
N TYR A 1 -5.33 -10.02 -7.76
CA TYR A 1 -5.67 -9.98 -6.32
C TYR A 1 -6.62 -8.83 -6.06
N ILE A 2 -7.84 -9.13 -5.61
CA ILE A 2 -8.89 -8.13 -5.35
C ILE A 2 -8.50 -7.13 -4.25
N SER A 3 -7.65 -7.51 -3.29
CA SER A 3 -7.18 -6.63 -2.21
C SER A 3 -6.55 -5.33 -2.73
N TRP A 4 -5.70 -5.41 -3.77
CA TRP A 4 -5.08 -4.21 -4.35
C TRP A 4 -6.06 -3.29 -5.08
N TYR A 5 -7.16 -3.84 -5.60
CA TYR A 5 -8.24 -3.04 -6.17
C TYR A 5 -8.96 -2.23 -5.08
N PHE A 6 -9.25 -2.87 -3.93
CA PHE A 6 -9.82 -2.16 -2.78
C PHE A 6 -8.86 -1.16 -2.15
N ILE A 7 -7.55 -1.46 -2.10
CA ILE A 7 -6.52 -0.48 -1.69
C ILE A 7 -6.56 0.76 -2.59
N GLN A 8 -6.64 0.57 -3.90
CA GLN A 8 -6.72 1.68 -4.85
C GLN A 8 -7.98 2.54 -4.62
N ILE A 9 -9.15 1.92 -4.45
CA ILE A 9 -10.41 2.64 -4.15
C ILE A 9 -10.32 3.38 -2.80
N LEU A 10 -9.77 2.74 -1.77
CA LEU A 10 -9.58 3.34 -0.46
C LEU A 10 -8.71 4.60 -0.56
N LEU A 11 -7.60 4.52 -1.29
CA LEU A 11 -6.68 5.65 -1.49
C LEU A 11 -7.30 6.76 -2.33
N GLN A 12 -8.22 6.45 -3.26
CA GLN A 12 -8.94 7.46 -4.04
C GLN A 12 -10.02 8.22 -3.23
N SER A 13 -10.48 7.67 -2.10
CA SER A 13 -11.58 8.25 -1.32
C SER A 13 -11.29 9.67 -0.81
N ALA A 14 -12.33 10.42 -0.45
CA ALA A 14 -12.21 11.74 0.19
C ALA A 14 -11.87 11.67 1.70
N ALA A 15 -11.67 10.47 2.26
CA ALA A 15 -11.39 10.32 3.68
C ALA A 15 -10.02 10.92 4.05
N ASN A 16 -9.94 11.63 5.18
CA ASN A 16 -8.67 12.21 5.66
C ASN A 16 -7.63 11.14 6.01
N GLY A 17 -8.06 9.94 6.40
CA GLY A 17 -7.18 8.81 6.72
C GLY A 17 -7.55 7.55 5.94
N ALA A 18 -6.52 6.79 5.55
CA ALA A 18 -6.66 5.48 4.90
C ALA A 18 -5.75 4.48 5.62
N ILE A 19 -6.33 3.43 6.21
CA ILE A 19 -5.59 2.39 6.94
C ILE A 19 -5.75 1.08 6.16
N ILE A 20 -4.63 0.45 5.82
CA ILE A 20 -4.59 -0.80 5.06
C ILE A 20 -4.05 -1.91 5.99
N PRO A 21 -4.80 -3.01 6.21
CA PRO A 21 -4.27 -4.17 6.89
C PRO A 21 -3.08 -4.77 6.14
N MET A 22 -2.01 -5.16 6.84
CA MET A 22 -0.84 -5.80 6.22
C MET A 22 -1.19 -7.07 5.43
N HIS A 23 -2.25 -7.78 5.82
CA HIS A 23 -2.75 -8.95 5.09
C HIS A 23 -3.20 -8.60 3.67
N ASP A 24 -3.91 -7.47 3.49
CA ASP A 24 -4.37 -7.02 2.17
C ASP A 24 -3.21 -6.55 1.30
N LEU A 25 -2.27 -5.81 1.90
CA LEU A 25 -1.04 -5.38 1.24
C LEU A 25 -0.24 -6.58 0.68
N LEU A 26 -0.13 -7.64 1.48
CA LEU A 26 0.55 -8.89 1.11
C LEU A 26 -0.35 -9.87 0.33
N SER A 27 -1.62 -9.54 0.09
CA SER A 27 -2.62 -10.43 -0.51
C SER A 27 -2.69 -11.83 0.17
N SER A 28 -2.59 -11.85 1.49
CA SER A 28 -2.59 -13.04 2.33
C SER A 28 -4.02 -13.39 2.78
N LEU A 29 -4.41 -14.66 2.62
CA LEU A 29 -5.70 -15.19 3.11
C LEU A 29 -5.73 -15.48 4.61
N LYS A 30 -4.59 -15.36 5.32
CA LYS A 30 -4.52 -15.56 6.77
C LYS A 30 -5.26 -14.45 7.50
N ARG A 31 -6.11 -14.81 8.46
CA ARG A 31 -6.85 -13.85 9.29
C ARG A 31 -6.12 -13.61 10.61
N MET A 32 -6.26 -12.40 11.15
CA MET A 32 -5.81 -12.11 12.51
C MET A 32 -6.75 -12.71 13.55
N ASN A 33 -8.07 -12.70 13.31
CA ASN A 33 -9.06 -13.20 14.26
C ASN A 33 -10.32 -13.67 13.53
N ILE A 34 -11.01 -14.65 14.11
CA ILE A 34 -12.37 -15.07 13.77
C ILE A 34 -13.21 -14.91 15.05
N PRO A 35 -14.03 -13.85 15.15
CA PRO A 35 -14.85 -13.60 16.33
C PRO A 35 -15.74 -14.81 16.68
N GLY A 36 -15.87 -15.11 17.97
CA GLY A 36 -16.68 -16.25 18.46
C GLY A 36 -15.99 -17.62 18.35
N THR A 37 -14.71 -17.66 17.98
CA THR A 37 -13.91 -18.90 18.01
C THR A 37 -12.87 -18.85 19.11
N GLU A 38 -12.67 -19.97 19.78
CA GLU A 38 -11.62 -20.11 20.79
C GLU A 38 -10.32 -20.54 20.12
N SER A 39 -9.21 -19.85 20.43
CA SER A 39 -7.90 -20.15 19.85
C SER A 39 -7.31 -21.49 20.32
N ASN A 40 -7.87 -22.06 21.39
CA ASN A 40 -7.26 -23.14 22.18
C ASN A 40 -8.07 -24.44 22.14
N ILE A 41 -9.25 -24.45 21.51
CA ILE A 41 -10.03 -25.68 21.32
C ILE A 41 -9.51 -26.35 20.04
N GLU A 42 -9.44 -27.68 20.04
CA GLU A 42 -9.19 -28.52 18.85
C GLU A 42 -10.20 -28.19 17.75
N TYR A 43 -9.85 -27.18 16.96
CA TYR A 43 -10.51 -26.82 15.72
C TYR A 43 -9.42 -26.85 14.65
N ASP A 44 -9.69 -27.49 13.51
CA ASP A 44 -8.74 -27.63 12.39
C ASP A 44 -8.50 -26.31 11.62
N GLY A 45 -8.74 -25.18 12.29
CA GLY A 45 -8.66 -23.84 11.74
C GLY A 45 -7.49 -23.02 12.26
N PRO A 46 -7.22 -21.86 11.63
CA PRO A 46 -6.12 -21.00 12.01
C PRO A 46 -6.34 -20.38 13.40
N GLN A 47 -5.32 -20.45 14.26
CA GLN A 47 -5.34 -19.84 15.59
C GLN A 47 -5.52 -18.33 15.51
N ASN A 48 -6.43 -17.78 16.31
CA ASN A 48 -6.60 -16.33 16.45
C ASN A 48 -5.33 -15.69 17.03
N TRP A 49 -5.09 -14.43 16.65
CA TRP A 49 -4.01 -13.56 17.12
C TRP A 49 -2.59 -14.09 16.87
N SER A 50 -2.45 -15.14 16.06
CA SER A 50 -1.19 -15.83 15.79
C SER A 50 -0.43 -15.27 14.59
N TRP A 51 -1.05 -14.45 13.74
CA TRP A 51 -0.40 -13.94 12.55
C TRP A 51 0.81 -13.06 12.89
N ARG A 52 1.89 -13.23 12.12
CA ARG A 52 3.14 -12.48 12.28
C ARG A 52 3.64 -12.00 10.93
N PHE A 53 3.98 -10.72 10.87
CA PHE A 53 4.67 -10.12 9.75
C PHE A 53 6.16 -10.50 9.77
N LYS A 54 6.74 -10.69 8.57
CA LYS A 54 8.19 -10.75 8.36
C LYS A 54 8.57 -9.75 7.27
N TRP A 55 9.60 -8.95 7.52
CA TRP A 55 10.08 -7.94 6.55
C TRP A 55 10.43 -8.50 5.18
N SER A 56 10.89 -9.75 5.12
CA SER A 56 11.16 -10.45 3.85
C SER A 56 9.93 -10.64 2.96
N GLN A 57 8.71 -10.56 3.52
CA GLN A 57 7.46 -10.61 2.76
C GLN A 57 7.18 -9.31 2.02
N LEU A 58 7.76 -8.19 2.48
CA LEU A 58 7.61 -6.89 1.84
C LEU A 58 8.63 -6.79 0.70
N THR A 59 8.20 -7.17 -0.51
CA THR A 59 9.04 -7.12 -1.71
C THR A 59 9.24 -5.69 -2.20
N SER A 60 10.23 -5.47 -3.08
CA SER A 60 10.41 -4.18 -3.75
C SER A 60 9.18 -3.75 -4.54
N ASP A 61 8.53 -4.69 -5.22
CA ASP A 61 7.34 -4.41 -6.03
C ASP A 61 6.18 -3.89 -5.18
N ILE A 62 5.97 -4.47 -3.99
CA ILE A 62 4.93 -4.00 -3.06
C ILE A 62 5.25 -2.58 -2.59
N ARG A 63 6.52 -2.29 -2.26
CA ARG A 63 6.95 -0.95 -1.84
C ARG A 63 6.75 0.08 -2.93
N ILE A 64 7.21 -0.23 -4.15
CA ILE A 64 7.12 0.65 -5.32
C ILE A 64 5.66 0.94 -5.63
N ARG A 65 4.83 -0.10 -5.74
CA ARG A 65 3.40 0.05 -6.02
C ARG A 65 2.67 0.86 -4.94
N LEU A 66 2.96 0.60 -3.66
CA LEU A 66 2.34 1.35 -2.58
C LEU A 66 2.73 2.83 -2.66
N LYS A 67 4.02 3.12 -2.89
CA LYS A 67 4.54 4.49 -3.07
C LYS A 67 3.83 5.19 -4.23
N GLU A 68 3.78 4.56 -5.39
CA GLU A 68 3.12 5.09 -6.60
C GLU A 68 1.65 5.42 -6.34
N LEU A 69 0.90 4.52 -5.71
CA LEU A 69 -0.51 4.75 -5.38
C LEU A 69 -0.68 5.88 -4.35
N THR A 70 0.17 5.93 -3.31
CA THR A 70 0.10 7.02 -2.33
C THR A 70 0.43 8.37 -2.95
N GLN A 71 1.38 8.45 -3.88
CA GLN A 71 1.71 9.68 -4.59
C GLN A 71 0.60 10.08 -5.56
N MET A 72 0.10 9.13 -6.35
CA MET A 72 -0.97 9.33 -7.33
C MET A 72 -2.24 9.92 -6.70
N TYR A 73 -2.59 9.47 -5.49
CA TYR A 73 -3.78 9.94 -4.78
C TYR A 73 -3.51 11.01 -3.71
N GLY A 74 -2.32 11.61 -3.70
CA GLY A 74 -2.01 12.74 -2.80
C GLY A 74 -1.98 12.36 -1.31
N ARG A 75 -1.60 11.11 -1.00
CA ARG A 75 -1.47 10.55 0.34
C ARG A 75 -0.02 10.31 0.77
N ASP A 76 0.92 10.91 0.06
CA ASP A 76 2.34 10.99 0.42
C ASP A 76 2.66 12.41 0.91
N LEU A 77 3.03 12.53 2.20
CA LEU A 77 3.40 13.81 2.81
C LEU A 77 4.71 14.37 2.28
N THR A 78 5.52 13.55 1.61
CA THR A 78 6.81 13.94 1.03
C THR A 78 6.69 14.34 -0.44
N TYR A 79 5.49 14.22 -1.03
CA TYR A 79 5.22 14.68 -2.38
C TYR A 79 4.96 16.19 -2.38
N ASP A 80 6.03 16.96 -2.50
CA ASP A 80 5.94 18.37 -2.85
C ASP A 80 5.69 18.50 -4.37
N LYS A 81 4.49 18.93 -4.75
CA LYS A 81 4.15 19.24 -6.16
C LYS A 81 5.12 20.24 -6.79
N THR A 82 5.78 21.06 -5.97
CA THR A 82 6.72 22.10 -6.41
C THR A 82 7.98 21.48 -7.00
N ILE A 83 8.47 20.37 -6.45
CA ILE A 83 9.65 19.63 -6.94
C ILE A 83 9.36 18.97 -8.30
N SER A 84 8.15 18.41 -8.48
CA SER A 84 7.75 17.78 -9.75
C SER A 84 7.66 18.76 -10.92
N LEU A 85 7.29 20.02 -10.65
CA LEU A 85 7.23 21.09 -11.66
C LEU A 85 8.64 21.53 -12.06
N GLU A 86 9.58 21.62 -11.12
CA GLU A 86 11.00 21.90 -11.41
C GLU A 86 11.64 20.79 -12.25
N ASP A 87 11.44 19.51 -11.90
CA ASP A 87 11.96 18.37 -12.65
C ASP A 87 11.38 18.27 -14.08
N MET A 88 10.11 18.65 -14.27
CA MET A 88 9.50 18.73 -15.61
C MET A 88 9.99 19.96 -16.40
N THR A 89 10.30 21.07 -15.74
CA THR A 89 10.85 22.28 -16.38
C THR A 89 12.28 22.03 -16.85
N ILE A 90 13.13 21.44 -15.99
CA ILE A 90 14.52 21.08 -16.31
C ILE A 90 14.60 20.10 -17.49
N LYS A 91 13.68 19.12 -17.57
CA LYS A 91 13.62 18.19 -18.71
C LYS A 91 13.23 18.88 -20.02
N ASN A 92 12.35 19.88 -20.00
CA ASN A 92 11.97 20.62 -21.20
C ASN A 92 13.08 21.57 -21.67
N ASP A 93 13.81 22.20 -20.75
CA ASP A 93 14.97 23.04 -21.07
C ASP A 93 16.13 22.23 -21.66
N SER A 94 16.29 20.97 -21.22
CA SER A 94 17.28 20.04 -21.78
C SER A 94 16.97 19.61 -23.23
N ILE A 95 15.70 19.69 -23.64
CA ILE A 95 15.24 19.30 -24.98
C ILE A 95 15.35 20.49 -25.96
N SER A 96 15.26 21.73 -25.48
CA SER A 96 15.38 22.93 -26.31
C SER A 96 16.83 23.27 -26.71
N THR A 97 17.84 22.67 -26.07
CA THR A 97 19.27 22.88 -26.39
C THR A 97 19.82 21.96 -27.50
N LEU A 98 18.98 21.10 -28.08
CA LEU A 98 19.33 20.14 -29.15
C LEU A 98 18.77 20.52 -30.54
N GLN A 99 18.43 21.79 -30.76
CA GLN A 99 18.16 22.37 -32.09
C GLN A 99 19.24 23.37 -32.47
#